data_AF-A0A9E6EFH5-F1
#
_entry.id   AF-A0A9E6EFH5-F1
#
_cell.length_a   1.000
_cell.length_b   1.000
_cell.length_c   1.000
_cell.angle_alpha   90.00
_cell.angle_beta   90.00
_cell.angle_gamma   90.00
#
_symmetry.space_group_name_H-M   'P 1'
#
loop_
_entity.id
_entity.type
_entity.pdbx_description
1 polymer ?
#
loop_
_entity_poly.entity_id
_entity_poly.type
_entity_poly.pdbx_seq_one_letter_code
_entity_poly.pdbx_strand_id
1 'polypeptide(L)'
;GLSSLAPGTVNVKDEQFEPCPDPAFLSFEKSQITVPGKSKENFKMWLEIPDKPEYNNKKYLFLVSAGNAGSQVAGRRHLRLYVRTGGVKPAETEKKPSSGK
;
A
#
# COMPACT_ATOMS: atom_id res chain seq x y z
N GLY A 1 -27.66 8.07 3.36
CA GLY A 1 -27.52 8.53 1.97
C GLY A 1 -26.32 7.85 1.36
N LEU A 2 -26.57 6.88 0.47
CA LEU A 2 -25.53 6.24 -0.33
C LEU A 2 -25.23 7.17 -1.50
N SER A 3 -24.12 7.90 -1.42
CA SER A 3 -23.68 8.70 -2.57
C SER A 3 -23.14 7.75 -3.63
N SER A 4 -24.00 7.49 -4.62
CA SER A 4 -23.63 7.06 -5.96
C SER A 4 -22.47 7.94 -6.47
N LEU A 5 -21.34 7.34 -6.84
CA LEU A 5 -20.29 8.04 -7.58
C LEU A 5 -20.70 8.05 -9.05
N ALA A 6 -21.00 9.24 -9.58
CA ALA A 6 -21.24 9.43 -11.00
C ALA A 6 -19.99 9.05 -11.82
N PRO A 7 -20.13 8.49 -13.03
CA PRO A 7 -18.99 8.25 -13.91
C PRO A 7 -18.29 9.58 -14.21
N GLY A 8 -17.02 9.71 -13.80
CA GLY A 8 -16.19 10.89 -14.07
C GLY A 8 -15.65 11.63 -12.84
N THR A 9 -15.98 11.24 -11.61
CA THR A 9 -15.29 11.80 -10.42
C THR A 9 -14.00 11.03 -10.14
N VAL A 10 -12.95 11.31 -10.92
CA VAL A 10 -11.59 10.90 -10.54
C VAL A 10 -11.20 11.74 -9.32
N ASN A 11 -10.74 11.09 -8.26
CA ASN A 11 -10.24 11.81 -7.09
C ASN A 11 -8.91 12.48 -7.51
N VAL A 12 -8.82 13.82 -7.45
CA VAL A 12 -7.63 14.59 -7.89
C VAL A 12 -6.34 14.10 -7.21
N LYS A 13 -6.46 13.50 -6.02
CA LYS A 13 -5.33 12.89 -5.32
C LYS A 13 -4.86 11.59 -5.98
N ASP A 14 -5.74 10.84 -6.64
CA ASP A 14 -5.43 9.58 -7.32
C ASP A 14 -4.64 9.84 -8.61
N GLU A 15 -4.85 10.97 -9.31
CA GLU A 15 -4.13 11.32 -10.55
C GLU A 15 -2.61 11.49 -10.37
N GLN A 16 -2.17 11.82 -9.15
CA GLN A 16 -0.75 11.97 -8.83
C GLN A 16 -0.06 10.67 -8.43
N PHE A 17 -0.80 9.56 -8.33
CA PHE A 17 -0.31 8.28 -7.84
C PHE A 17 -0.55 7.19 -8.89
N GLU A 18 0.47 6.40 -9.14
CA GLU A 18 0.37 5.24 -10.03
C GLU A 18 -0.14 4.02 -9.24
N PRO A 19 -0.85 3.08 -9.88
CA PRO A 19 -1.18 1.80 -9.28
C PRO A 19 0.11 1.11 -8.78
N CYS A 20 0.05 0.49 -7.61
CA CYS A 20 1.17 -0.34 -7.16
C CYS A 20 1.47 -1.44 -8.19
N PRO A 21 2.73 -1.62 -8.61
CA PRO A 21 3.10 -2.61 -9.64
C PRO A 21 2.98 -4.06 -9.15
N ASP A 22 3.11 -4.28 -7.84
CA ASP A 22 3.02 -5.60 -7.22
C ASP A 22 2.29 -5.53 -5.87
N PRO A 23 1.08 -6.11 -5.73
CA PRO A 23 0.35 -6.17 -4.48
C PRO A 23 1.13 -6.82 -3.32
N ALA A 24 2.14 -7.65 -3.60
CA ALA A 24 2.97 -8.30 -2.59
C ALA A 24 3.80 -7.30 -1.76
N PHE A 25 3.95 -6.04 -2.22
CA PHE A 25 4.59 -4.99 -1.42
C PHE A 25 3.81 -4.67 -0.15
N LEU A 26 2.52 -5.01 -0.08
CA LEU A 26 1.70 -4.81 1.12
C LEU A 26 1.19 -6.16 1.62
N SER A 27 1.65 -6.55 2.80
CA SER A 27 1.20 -7.77 3.48
C SER A 27 0.40 -7.46 4.74
N PHE A 28 -0.40 -8.43 5.15
CA PHE A 28 -1.29 -8.35 6.31
C PHE A 28 -0.92 -9.44 7.31
N GLU A 29 -1.01 -9.14 8.60
CA GLU A 29 -0.81 -10.13 9.67
C GLU A 29 -1.76 -11.31 9.52
N LYS A 30 -3.01 -11.00 9.17
CA LYS A 30 -4.07 -11.96 8.93
C LYS A 30 -4.95 -11.43 7.81
N SER A 31 -5.33 -12.30 6.87
CA SER A 31 -6.30 -12.00 5.81
C SER A 31 -7.75 -12.14 6.26
N GLN A 32 -7.98 -12.80 7.41
CA GLN A 32 -9.27 -12.96 8.04
C GLN A 32 -9.15 -12.69 9.54
N ILE A 33 -10.13 -11.97 10.07
CA ILE A 33 -10.25 -11.66 11.49
C ILE A 33 -11.69 -11.88 11.92
N THR A 34 -11.88 -12.32 13.17
CA THR A 34 -13.20 -12.38 13.80
C THR A 34 -13.33 -11.17 14.71
N VAL A 35 -14.30 -10.30 14.42
CA VAL A 35 -14.56 -9.11 15.23
C VAL A 35 -15.92 -9.28 15.92
N PRO A 36 -15.95 -9.49 17.24
CA PRO A 36 -17.19 -9.55 18.01
C PRO A 36 -18.05 -8.30 17.84
N GLY A 37 -19.36 -8.44 18.03
CA GLY A 37 -20.27 -7.29 18.00
C GLY A 37 -19.84 -6.20 18.99
N LYS A 38 -19.93 -4.94 18.56
CA LYS A 38 -19.56 -3.74 19.35
C LYS A 38 -18.09 -3.71 19.82
N SER A 39 -17.20 -4.46 19.15
CA SER A 39 -15.77 -4.46 19.44
C SER A 39 -14.95 -3.83 18.32
N LYS A 40 -13.64 -3.68 18.56
CA LYS A 40 -12.64 -3.24 17.58
C LYS A 40 -11.47 -4.20 17.66
N GLU A 41 -10.93 -4.57 16.50
CA GLU A 41 -9.72 -5.37 16.39
C GLU A 41 -8.68 -4.56 15.61
N ASN A 42 -7.43 -4.59 16.06
CA ASN A 42 -6.30 -4.03 15.34
C ASN A 42 -5.51 -5.17 14.69
N PHE A 43 -4.99 -4.94 13.50
CA PHE A 43 -4.08 -5.87 12.82
C PHE A 43 -2.93 -5.07 12.23
N LYS A 44 -1.78 -5.74 12.06
CA LYS A 44 -0.62 -5.12 11.42
C LYS A 44 -0.66 -5.27 9.90
N MET A 45 -0.13 -4.26 9.23
CA MET A 45 0.20 -4.29 7.81
C MET A 45 1.68 -3.98 7.68
N TRP A 46 2.37 -4.65 6.77
CA TRP A 46 3.76 -4.35 6.45
C TRP A 46 3.86 -3.93 4.99
N LEU A 47 4.49 -2.78 4.77
CA LEU A 47 4.78 -2.25 3.45
C LEU A 47 6.28 -2.41 3.20
N GLU A 48 6.62 -3.26 2.23
CA GLU A 48 7.98 -3.54 1.81
C GLU A 48 8.09 -3.28 0.31
N ILE A 49 8.66 -2.13 -0.04
CA ILE A 49 8.98 -1.79 -1.43
C ILE A 49 10.45 -2.16 -1.64
N PRO A 50 10.79 -2.97 -2.66
CA PRO A 50 12.17 -3.37 -2.90
C PRO A 50 13.07 -2.15 -3.08
N ASP A 51 14.28 -2.22 -2.52
CA ASP A 51 15.30 -1.19 -2.73
C ASP A 51 15.93 -1.36 -4.11
N LYS A 52 15.26 -0.85 -5.13
CA LYS A 52 15.75 -0.86 -6.52
C LYS A 52 15.52 0.50 -7.19
N PRO A 53 16.43 0.92 -8.09
CA PRO A 53 16.35 2.18 -8.84
C PRO A 53 14.96 2.50 -9.39
N GLU A 54 14.28 1.51 -9.98
CA GLU A 54 12.96 1.64 -10.61
C GLU A 54 11.82 2.05 -9.65
N TYR A 55 11.97 1.82 -8.35
CA TYR A 55 10.95 2.13 -7.34
C TYR A 55 11.20 3.44 -6.59
N ASN A 56 12.25 4.20 -6.95
CA ASN A 56 12.61 5.45 -6.29
C ASN A 56 11.79 6.65 -6.76
N ASN A 57 11.54 7.59 -5.83
CA ASN A 57 10.79 8.83 -6.09
C ASN A 57 9.40 8.57 -6.73
N LYS A 58 8.81 7.42 -6.43
CA LYS A 58 7.51 6.98 -6.93
C LYS A 58 6.39 7.34 -5.96
N LYS A 59 5.19 7.41 -6.50
CA LYS A 59 3.94 7.70 -5.77
C LYS A 59 2.97 6.57 -6.03
N TYR A 60 2.80 5.63 -5.09
CA TYR A 60 1.91 4.47 -5.27
C TYR A 60 0.57 4.61 -4.57
N LEU A 61 -0.49 4.17 -5.24
CA LEU A 61 -1.81 3.99 -4.67
C LEU A 61 -2.11 2.49 -4.49
N PHE A 62 -2.36 2.09 -3.25
CA PHE A 62 -2.90 0.76 -2.92
C PHE A 62 -4.38 0.87 -2.58
N LEU A 63 -5.19 -0.02 -3.16
CA LEU A 63 -6.60 -0.17 -2.82
C LEU A 63 -6.79 -1.38 -1.89
N VAL A 64 -6.78 -1.15 -0.59
CA VAL A 64 -7.00 -2.19 0.41
C VAL A 64 -8.50 -2.44 0.53
N SER A 65 -8.91 -3.70 0.38
CA SER A 65 -10.33 -4.07 0.42
C SER A 65 -10.61 -4.97 1.61
N ALA A 66 -11.57 -4.57 2.44
CA ALA A 66 -12.11 -5.38 3.52
C ALA A 66 -13.56 -5.74 3.22
N GLY A 67 -13.94 -6.98 3.48
CA GLY A 67 -15.32 -7.44 3.34
C GLY A 67 -15.67 -8.44 4.42
N ASN A 68 -16.96 -8.58 4.69
CA ASN A 68 -17.44 -9.58 5.64
C ASN A 68 -17.34 -10.96 5.01
N ALA A 69 -16.62 -11.88 5.66
CA ALA A 69 -16.65 -13.29 5.30
C ALA A 69 -17.95 -13.92 5.85
N GLY A 70 -18.76 -14.53 4.99
CA GLY A 70 -19.88 -15.38 5.40
C GLY A 70 -21.21 -14.70 5.78
N SER A 71 -21.36 -13.37 5.66
CA SER A 71 -22.65 -12.70 5.86
C SER A 71 -23.47 -12.58 4.57
N GLN A 72 -24.78 -12.78 4.62
CA GLN A 72 -25.69 -12.59 3.47
C GLN A 72 -25.73 -11.14 2.96
N VAL A 73 -25.31 -10.16 3.78
CA VAL A 73 -25.15 -8.77 3.36
C VAL A 73 -23.72 -8.56 2.91
N ALA A 74 -23.50 -8.44 1.60
CA ALA A 74 -22.20 -8.16 1.01
C ALA A 74 -21.81 -6.69 1.27
N GLY A 75 -21.13 -6.44 2.39
CA GLY A 75 -20.47 -5.16 2.64
C GLY A 75 -19.00 -5.23 2.25
N ARG A 76 -18.59 -4.46 1.24
CA ARG A 76 -17.17 -4.25 0.91
C ARG A 76 -16.80 -2.80 1.21
N ARG A 77 -15.69 -2.60 1.91
CA ARG A 77 -15.10 -1.29 2.15
C ARG A 77 -13.73 -1.24 1.51
N HIS A 78 -13.39 -0.07 0.99
CA HIS A 78 -12.10 0.20 0.38
C HIS A 78 -11.39 1.30 1.16
N LEU A 79 -10.12 1.05 1.47
CA LEU A 79 -9.18 2.01 2.02
C LEU A 79 -8.17 2.34 0.92
N ARG A 80 -7.97 3.64 0.66
CA ARG A 80 -6.92 4.15 -0.23
C ARG A 80 -5.66 4.44 0.59
N LEU A 81 -4.58 3.71 0.33
CA LEU A 81 -3.27 3.93 0.95
C LEU A 81 -2.33 4.60 -0.07
N TYR A 82 -1.92 5.82 0.23
CA TYR A 82 -1.04 6.64 -0.60
C TYR A 82 0.39 6.56 -0.07
N VAL A 83 1.32 6.06 -0.88
CA VAL A 83 2.72 5.84 -0.52
C VAL A 83 3.62 6.72 -1.38
N ARG A 84 4.63 7.34 -0.76
CA ARG A 84 5.71 8.04 -1.48
C ARG A 84 7.03 7.37 -1.12
N THR A 85 7.78 6.92 -2.12
CA THR A 85 9.14 6.43 -1.90
C THR A 85 10.12 7.59 -1.95
N GLY A 86 11.15 7.53 -1.10
CA GLY A 86 12.30 8.43 -1.20
C GLY A 86 13.18 8.06 -2.40
N GLY A 87 14.16 8.90 -2.69
CA GLY A 87 15.28 8.48 -3.52
C GLY A 87 16.28 7.67 -2.71
N VAL A 88 17.00 6.75 -3.36
CA VAL A 88 18.22 6.16 -2.78
C VAL A 88 19.15 7.32 -2.42
N LYS A 89 19.59 7.38 -1.16
CA LYS A 89 20.83 8.11 -0.87
C LYS A 89 21.91 7.39 -1.66
N PRO A 90 22.73 8.07 -2.47
CA PRO A 90 23.83 7.40 -3.18
C PRO A 90 24.54 6.50 -2.17
N ALA A 91 24.60 5.20 -2.46
CA ALA A 91 25.40 4.29 -1.67
C ALA A 91 26.77 4.97 -1.55
N GLU A 92 27.17 5.27 -0.32
CA GLU A 92 28.51 5.73 -0.01
C GLU A 92 29.41 4.68 -0.63
N THR A 93 30.02 5.05 -1.76
CA THR A 93 30.76 4.12 -2.60
C THR A 93 31.77 3.49 -1.67
N GLU A 94 31.61 2.21 -1.33
CA GLU A 94 32.63 1.46 -0.63
C GLU A 94 33.90 1.70 -1.43
N LYS A 95 34.81 2.51 -0.88
CA LYS A 95 36.14 2.65 -1.41
C LYS A 95 36.72 1.25 -1.34
N LYS A 96 36.67 0.53 -2.46
CA LYS A 96 37.49 -0.65 -2.70
C LYS A 96 38.89 -0.26 -2.22
N PRO A 97 39.49 -0.95 -1.24
CA PRO A 97 40.81 -0.58 -0.78
C PRO A 97 41.76 -0.58 -1.98
N SER A 98 42.20 0.63 -2.31
CA SER A 98 43.28 0.93 -3.24
C SER A 98 44.55 0.31 -2.67
N SER A 99 45.27 -0.37 -3.54
CA SER A 99 46.49 -1.16 -3.34
C SER A 99 47.50 -0.64 -2.30
N GLY A 100 48.06 -1.57 -1.52
CA GLY A 100 49.39 -1.45 -0.93
C GLY A 100 50.30 -2.50 -1.56
N LYS A 101 51.46 -2.05 -2.04
CA LYS A 101 52.51 -2.78 -2.78
C LYS A 101 52.98 -4.08 -2.14
#